data_AF-A0A1H3SPN8-F1
#
_entry.id   AF-A0A1H3SPN8-F1
#
_cell.length_a   1.000
_cell.length_b   1.000
_cell.length_c   1.000
_cell.angle_alpha   90.00
_cell.angle_beta   90.00
_cell.angle_gamma   90.00
#
_symmetry.space_group_name_H-M   'P 1'
#
loop_
_entity.id
_entity.type
_entity.pdbx_description
1 polymer ?
#
loop_
_entity_poly.entity_id
_entity_poly.type
_entity_poly.pdbx_seq_one_letter_code
_entity_poly.pdbx_strand_id
1 'polypeptide(L)' 'MAKITITLEDRHQGNGKPSVTVDMTGVAAPPLDAPRQTEAMRLSYKLFDLIVSEKMLGTIPACRWQSSNTTLH' A
#
# COMPACT_ATOMS: atom_id res chain seq x y z
N MET A 1 -10.59 13.69 14.05
CA MET A 1 -9.65 12.56 14.03
C MET A 1 -9.43 12.17 12.58
N ALA A 2 -8.20 12.12 12.09
CA ALA A 2 -7.89 11.68 10.73
C ALA A 2 -7.75 10.14 10.73
N LYS A 3 -8.39 9.47 9.77
CA LYS A 3 -8.36 8.01 9.62
C LYS A 3 -8.08 7.67 8.15
N ILE A 4 -7.16 6.74 7.93
CA ILE A 4 -6.90 6.17 6.60
C ILE A 4 -7.27 4.70 6.67
N THR A 5 -8.13 4.25 5.76
CA THR A 5 -8.53 2.85 5.65
C THR A 5 -8.02 2.30 4.33
N ILE A 6 -7.20 1.23 4.38
CA ILE A 6 -6.75 0.50 3.21
C ILE A 6 -7.49 -0.83 3.18
N THR A 7 -8.22 -1.07 2.09
CA THR A 7 -8.97 -2.32 1.86
C THR A 7 -8.33 -3.08 0.73
N LEU A 8 -7.90 -4.31 1.02
CA LEU A 8 -7.37 -5.28 0.06
C LEU A 8 -8.45 -6.33 -0.18
N GLU A 9 -8.94 -6.42 -1.40
CA GLU A 9 -9.90 -7.45 -1.79
C GLU A 9 -9.22 -8.42 -2.74
N ASP A 10 -9.10 -9.67 -2.31
CA ASP A 10 -8.66 -10.78 -3.14
C ASP A 10 -9.89 -11.50 -3.70
N ARG A 11 -10.18 -11.26 -4.98
CA ARG A 11 -11.40 -11.74 -5.63
C ARG A 11 -11.15 -13.09 -6.29
N HIS A 12 -11.19 -14.14 -5.47
CA HIS A 12 -10.91 -15.51 -5.91
C HIS A 12 -11.98 -16.14 -6.83
N GLN A 13 -13.22 -15.62 -6.89
CA GLN A 13 -14.26 -16.15 -7.77
C GLN A 13 -14.45 -15.30 -9.04
N GLY A 14 -14.39 -15.96 -10.21
CA GLY A 14 -14.88 -15.40 -11.47
C GLY A 14 -13.95 -14.40 -12.16
N ASN A 15 -12.63 -14.63 -12.17
CA ASN A 15 -11.66 -13.78 -12.88
C ASN A 15 -11.52 -12.36 -12.31
N GLY A 16 -11.91 -12.17 -11.04
CA GLY A 16 -11.80 -10.89 -10.36
C GLY A 16 -10.34 -10.51 -10.17
N LYS A 17 -9.92 -9.36 -10.72
CA LYS A 17 -8.61 -8.80 -10.39
C LYS A 17 -8.61 -8.39 -8.91
N PRO A 18 -7.49 -8.59 -8.18
CA PRO A 18 -7.36 -8.03 -6.85
C PRO A 18 -7.56 -6.52 -6.92
N SER A 19 -8.22 -5.96 -5.92
CA SER A 19 -8.45 -4.51 -5.85
C SER A 19 -7.97 -3.95 -4.53
N VAL A 20 -7.39 -2.74 -4.61
CA VAL A 20 -6.95 -1.98 -3.46
C VAL A 20 -7.72 -0.67 -3.45
N THR A 21 -8.39 -0.38 -2.34
CA THR A 21 -9.11 0.88 -2.13
C THR A 21 -8.51 1.62 -0.94
N VAL A 22 -8.31 2.93 -1.07
CA VAL A 22 -7.79 3.79 0.00
C VAL A 22 -8.79 4.89 0.28
N ASP A 23 -9.39 4.84 1.47
CA ASP A 23 -10.26 5.87 1.99
C ASP A 23 -9.47 6.81 2.90
N MET A 24 -9.40 8.08 2.52
CA MET A 24 -8.74 9.15 3.27
C MET A 24 -9.74 10.17 3.84
N THR A 25 -11.02 9.80 3.99
CA THR A 25 -12.05 10.69 4.50
C THR A 25 -11.66 11.27 5.86
N GLY A 26 -11.69 12.61 5.97
CA GLY A 26 -11.32 13.33 7.19
C GLY A 26 -9.81 13.52 7.40
N VAL A 27 -8.96 13.07 6.46
CA VAL A 27 -7.56 13.50 6.39
C VAL A 27 -7.51 14.87 5.74
N ALA A 28 -7.02 15.87 6.46
CA ALA A 28 -6.83 17.19 5.89
C ALA A 28 -5.76 17.12 4.79
N ALA A 29 -6.19 17.31 3.54
CA ALA A 29 -5.28 17.61 2.45
C ALA A 29 -4.74 19.02 2.68
N PRO A 30 -3.42 19.25 2.61
CA PRO A 30 -2.91 20.60 2.69
C PRO A 30 -3.51 21.46 1.58
N PRO A 31 -3.90 22.71 1.86
CA PRO A 31 -4.13 23.71 0.82
C PRO A 31 -2.93 23.73 -0.15
N LEU A 32 -3.18 24.00 -1.43
CA LEU A 32 -2.16 24.02 -2.50
C LEU A 32 -0.88 24.82 -2.15
N ASP A 33 -0.95 25.73 -1.18
CA ASP A 33 0.14 26.61 -0.75
C ASP A 33 0.68 26.36 0.68
N ALA A 34 0.26 25.29 1.38
CA ALA A 34 0.68 25.03 2.76
C ALA A 34 1.46 23.70 2.92
N PRO A 35 2.70 23.71 3.44
CA PRO A 35 3.56 22.53 3.45
C PRO A 35 3.26 21.52 4.57
N ARG A 36 2.28 21.76 5.45
CA ARG A 36 1.99 20.87 6.58
C ARG A 36 1.04 19.74 6.16
N GLN A 37 1.60 18.72 5.52
CA GLN A 37 0.96 17.41 5.43
C GLN A 37 0.67 16.89 6.84
N THR A 38 -0.51 16.30 7.04
CA THR A 38 -0.79 15.59 8.29
C THR A 38 0.10 14.35 8.39
N GLU A 39 0.42 13.93 9.62
CA GLU A 39 1.24 12.73 9.85
C GLU A 39 0.64 11.47 9.24
N ALA A 40 -0.70 11.36 9.23
CA ALA A 40 -1.41 10.27 8.57
C ALA A 40 -1.14 10.26 7.05
N MET A 41 -1.18 11.43 6.41
CA MET A 41 -0.89 11.57 4.98
C MET A 41 0.58 11.24 4.68
N ARG A 42 1.52 11.74 5.51
CA ARG A 42 2.95 11.42 5.40
C ARG A 42 3.21 9.91 5.50
N LEU A 43 2.59 9.24 6.47
CA LEU A 43 2.72 7.78 6.63
C LEU A 43 2.11 7.02 5.45
N SER A 44 0.99 7.50 4.90
CA SER A 44 0.36 6.87 3.73
C SER A 44 1.28 6.89 2.51
N TYR A 45 1.97 8.00 2.25
CA TYR A 45 2.93 8.09 1.15
C TYR A 45 4.11 7.13 1.34
N LYS A 46 4.63 7.02 2.57
CA LYS A 46 5.70 6.07 2.88
C LYS A 46 5.30 4.61 2.62
N LEU A 47 4.05 4.23 2.84
CA LEU A 47 3.58 2.87 2.52
C LEU A 47 3.67 2.57 1.02
N PHE A 48 3.33 3.55 0.17
CA PHE A 48 3.48 3.39 -1.27
C PHE A 48 4.96 3.33 -1.68
N ASP A 49 5.81 4.18 -1.11
CA ASP A 49 7.26 4.15 -1.37
C ASP A 49 7.89 2.82 -0.99
N LEU A 50 7.44 2.19 0.11
CA LEU A 50 7.88 0.85 0.52
C LEU A 50 7.51 -0.21 -0.51
N ILE A 51 6.27 -0.19 -1.04
CA ILE A 51 5.83 -1.14 -2.07
C ILE A 51 6.64 -0.95 -3.36
N VAL A 52 6.89 0.31 -3.76
CA VAL A 52 7.74 0.60 -4.92
C VAL A 52 9.16 0.07 -4.68
N SER A 53 9.70 0.28 -3.48
CA SER A 53 11.02 -0.23 -3.09
C SER A 53 11.07 -1.75 -3.12
N GLU A 54 10.05 -2.45 -2.63
CA GLU A 54 9.93 -3.91 -2.71
C GLU A 54 9.91 -4.39 -4.16
N LYS A 55 9.13 -3.73 -5.03
CA LYS A 55 9.10 -4.04 -6.47
C LYS A 55 10.49 -3.89 -7.10
N MET A 56 11.19 -2.81 -6.78
CA MET A 56 12.56 -2.57 -7.28
C MET A 56 13.53 -3.62 -6.74
N LEU A 57 13.48 -3.93 -5.45
CA LEU A 57 14.30 -4.98 -4.84
C LEU A 57 14.03 -6.35 -5.44
N GLY A 58 12.78 -6.69 -5.77
CA GLY A 58 12.43 -7.92 -6.47
C GLY A 58 13.04 -8.05 -7.88
N THR A 59 13.51 -6.95 -8.49
CA THR A 59 14.28 -7.02 -9.74
C THR A 59 15.71 -7.52 -9.53
N ILE A 60 16.26 -7.36 -8.32
CA ILE A 60 17.59 -7.81 -7.93
C ILE A 60 17.48 -9.28 -7.50
N PRO A 61 18.14 -10.24 -8.18
CA PRO A 61 18.01 -11.67 -7.89
C PRO A 61 18.28 -12.05 -6.43
N ALA A 62 19.24 -11.39 -5.78
CA ALA A 62 19.60 -11.63 -4.39
C ALA A 62 18.55 -11.14 -3.36
N CYS A 63 17.65 -10.24 -3.77
CA CYS A 63 16.62 -9.65 -2.90
C CYS A 63 15.22 -10.16 -3.23
N ARG A 64 15.08 -11.11 -4.16
CA ARG A 64 13.80 -11.74 -4.45
C ARG A 64 13.34 -12.55 -3.25
N TRP A 65 12.18 -12.17 -2.72
CA TRP A 65 11.47 -13.00 -1.77
C TRP A 65 11.11 -14.32 -2.43
N GLN A 66 11.71 -15.40 -1.94
CA GLN A 66 11.30 -16.75 -2.29
C GLN A 66 9.92 -16.96 -1.67
N SER A 67 8.89 -17.22 -2.48
CA SER A 67 7.58 -17.58 -1.97
C SER A 67 7.75 -18.82 -1.08
N SER A 68 7.56 -18.65 0.23
CA SER A 68 7.48 -19.76 1.17
C SER A 68 6.20 -20.54 0.89
N ASN A 69 6.20 -21.33 -0.19
CA ASN A 69 5.21 -22.37 -0.41
C ASN A 69 5.51 -23.51 0.56
N THR A 70 5.30 -23.27 1.85
CA THR A 70 5.07 -24.34 2.80
C THR A 70 3.68 -24.87 2.53
N THR A 71 3.58 -25.90 1.69
CA THR A 71 2.43 -26.81 1.73
C THR A 71 2.42 -27.46 3.11
N LEU A 72 1.52 -26.99 3.98
CA LEU A 72 1.13 -27.75 5.16
C LEU A 72 0.43 -29.02 4.64
N HIS A 73 1.10 -30.17 4.79
CA HIS A 73 0.55 -31.51 4.52
C HIS A 73 -0.18 -32.05 5.75
#